data_AF-A0A2X1Y432-F1
#
_entry.id   AF-A0A2X1Y432-F1
#
_cell.length_a   1.000
_cell.length_b   1.000
_cell.length_c   1.000
_cell.angle_alpha   90.00
_cell.angle_beta   90.00
_cell.angle_gamma   90.00
#
_symmetry.space_group_name_H-M   'P 1'
#
loop_
_entity.id
_entity.type
_entity.pdbx_description
1 polymer ?
#
loop_
_entity_poly.entity_id
_entity_poly.type
_entity_poly.pdbx_seq_one_letter_code
_entity_poly.pdbx_strand_id
1 'polypeptide(L)'
;MTPEQIKIRYEKKFIDNEYMLKKKSNSSDLSFRELKIYYSEKNYHLDDKSFETNLNLRNEAGEYNLLAELLFDKNNIPFIFVKFQGQNKASIS
;
A
#
# COMPACT_ATOMS: atom_id res chain seq x y z
N MET A 1 -5.00 -0.40 35.33
CA MET A 1 -5.08 -0.67 33.88
C MET A 1 -4.05 -1.73 33.55
N THR A 2 -4.44 -2.77 32.81
CA THR A 2 -3.49 -3.76 32.30
C THR A 2 -2.71 -3.19 31.11
N PRO A 3 -1.53 -3.73 30.76
CA PRO A 3 -0.78 -3.32 29.58
C PRO A 3 -1.61 -3.37 28.28
N GLU A 4 -2.49 -4.37 28.15
CA GLU A 4 -3.42 -4.49 27.01
C GLU A 4 -4.43 -3.34 26.95
N GLN A 5 -5.00 -2.95 28.09
CA GLN A 5 -5.93 -1.81 28.16
C GLN A 5 -5.24 -0.49 27.79
N ILE A 6 -3.95 -0.32 28.14
CA ILE A 6 -3.15 0.84 27.76
C ILE A 6 -2.94 0.85 26.23
N LYS A 7 -2.57 -0.28 25.65
CA LYS A 7 -2.39 -0.44 24.20
C LYS A 7 -3.66 -0.11 23.43
N ILE A 8 -4.80 -0.73 23.78
CA ILE A 8 -6.09 -0.49 23.11
C ILE A 8 -6.48 0.99 23.17
N ARG A 9 -6.29 1.63 24.33
CA ARG A 9 -6.65 3.04 24.52
C ARG A 9 -5.74 3.97 23.75
N TYR A 10 -4.45 3.62 23.63
CA TYR A 10 -3.49 4.36 22.80
C TYR A 10 -3.84 4.23 21.32
N GLU A 11 -4.05 3.01 20.82
CA GLU A 11 -4.43 2.74 19.43
C GLU A 11 -5.70 3.50 19.07
N LYS A 12 -6.75 3.41 19.90
CA LYS A 12 -8.02 4.12 19.65
C LYS A 12 -7.90 5.64 19.64
N LYS A 13 -6.92 6.21 20.37
CA LYS A 13 -6.78 7.66 20.53
C LYS A 13 -5.80 8.27 19.53
N PHE A 14 -4.78 7.53 19.12
CA PHE A 14 -3.65 8.06 18.35
C PHE A 14 -3.44 7.38 17.00
N ILE A 15 -4.08 6.24 16.74
CA ILE A 15 -4.02 5.57 15.43
C ILE A 15 -5.33 5.84 14.69
N ASP A 16 -5.25 6.64 13.63
CA ASP A 16 -6.30 6.70 12.63
C ASP A 16 -6.07 5.53 11.65
N ASN A 17 -6.87 4.48 11.79
CA ASN A 17 -6.79 3.31 10.91
C ASN A 17 -7.08 3.66 9.44
N GLU A 18 -7.71 4.79 9.17
CA GLU A 18 -8.04 5.26 7.82
C GLU A 18 -7.06 6.32 7.31
N TYR A 19 -5.97 6.59 8.04
CA TYR A 19 -4.98 7.61 7.67
C TYR A 19 -4.50 7.48 6.22
N MET A 20 -4.30 6.25 5.75
CA MET A 20 -3.84 5.96 4.39
C MET A 20 -4.87 6.32 3.31
N LEU A 21 -6.16 6.29 3.65
CA LEU A 21 -7.26 6.62 2.74
C LEU A 21 -7.52 8.13 2.69
N LYS A 22 -7.30 8.82 3.81
CA LYS A 22 -7.53 10.27 3.95
C LYS A 22 -6.36 11.11 3.45
N LYS A 23 -5.12 10.67 3.71
CA LYS A 23 -3.92 11.41 3.34
C LYS A 23 -3.77 11.44 1.82
N LYS A 24 -3.63 12.64 1.26
CA LYS A 24 -3.27 12.87 -0.15
C LYS A 24 -1.89 12.27 -0.48
N SER A 25 -1.76 11.70 -1.67
CA SER A 25 -0.47 11.26 -2.21
C SER A 25 0.49 12.44 -2.42
N ASN A 26 1.78 12.22 -2.16
CA ASN A 26 2.84 13.17 -2.50
C ASN A 26 3.26 13.07 -3.98
N SER A 27 2.94 11.95 -4.63
CA SER A 27 3.31 11.66 -6.00
C SER A 27 2.20 12.15 -6.94
N SER A 28 2.59 12.71 -8.08
CA SER A 28 1.68 13.11 -9.16
C SER A 28 1.87 12.17 -10.34
N ASP A 29 0.80 11.94 -11.11
CA ASP A 29 0.78 11.03 -12.27
C ASP A 29 0.96 9.53 -11.93
N LEU A 30 0.00 8.97 -11.16
CA LEU A 30 0.00 7.56 -10.76
C LEU A 30 -0.58 6.66 -11.88
N SER A 31 0.11 5.57 -12.19
CA SER A 31 -0.36 4.49 -13.08
C SER A 31 -0.60 3.17 -12.34
N PHE A 32 -1.58 2.38 -12.80
CA PHE A 32 -2.02 1.15 -12.11
C PHE A 32 -2.00 -0.06 -13.05
N ARG A 33 -1.02 -0.15 -13.94
CA ARG A 33 -0.92 -1.25 -14.90
C ARG A 33 -0.67 -2.58 -14.22
N GLU A 34 0.28 -2.62 -13.28
CA GLU A 34 0.66 -3.84 -12.56
C GLU A 34 -0.51 -4.35 -11.71
N LEU A 35 -1.20 -3.43 -11.05
CA LEU A 35 -2.41 -3.73 -10.28
C LEU A 35 -3.49 -4.37 -11.17
N LYS A 36 -3.76 -3.81 -12.34
CA LYS A 36 -4.74 -4.36 -13.30
C LYS A 36 -4.33 -5.74 -13.82
N ILE A 37 -3.04 -5.96 -14.10
CA ILE A 37 -2.51 -7.26 -14.51
C ILE A 37 -2.75 -8.29 -13.39
N TYR A 38 -2.41 -7.95 -12.15
CA TYR A 38 -2.59 -8.85 -10.99
C TYR A 38 -4.04 -9.29 -10.80
N TYR A 39 -5.01 -8.37 -10.90
CA TYR A 39 -6.43 -8.74 -10.84
C TYR A 39 -6.86 -9.61 -12.03
N SER A 40 -6.37 -9.29 -13.23
CA SER A 40 -6.66 -10.07 -14.45
C SER A 40 -6.14 -11.51 -14.36
N GLU A 41 -4.93 -11.71 -13.83
CA GLU A 41 -4.37 -13.05 -13.58
C GLU A 41 -5.21 -13.88 -12.59
N LYS A 42 -5.95 -13.20 -11.72
CA LYS A 42 -6.88 -13.82 -10.77
C LYS A 42 -8.31 -13.98 -11.31
N ASN A 43 -8.54 -13.73 -12.60
CA ASN A 43 -9.86 -13.74 -13.25
C ASN A 43 -10.82 -12.65 -12.74
N TYR A 44 -10.30 -11.56 -12.17
CA TYR A 44 -11.08 -10.38 -11.82
C TYR A 44 -10.92 -9.30 -12.88
N HIS A 45 -12.03 -8.82 -13.44
CA HIS A 45 -12.02 -7.73 -14.41
C HIS A 45 -12.24 -6.39 -13.71
N LEU A 46 -11.27 -5.48 -13.85
CA LEU A 46 -11.37 -4.11 -13.35
C LEU A 46 -11.85 -3.20 -14.48
N ASP A 47 -12.95 -2.50 -14.26
CA ASP A 47 -13.42 -1.46 -15.20
C ASP A 47 -12.62 -0.17 -15.02
N ASP A 48 -12.14 0.38 -16.14
CA ASP A 48 -11.24 1.54 -16.16
C ASP A 48 -11.83 2.80 -15.53
N LYS A 49 -13.17 2.93 -15.50
CA LYS A 49 -13.85 4.12 -14.96
C LYS A 49 -14.13 4.02 -13.47
N SER A 50 -14.26 2.80 -12.94
CA SER A 50 -14.72 2.56 -11.58
C SER A 50 -13.68 1.93 -10.65
N PHE A 51 -12.60 1.35 -11.18
CA PHE A 51 -11.61 0.65 -10.35
C PHE A 51 -10.99 1.54 -9.26
N GLU A 52 -10.75 2.82 -9.56
CA GLU A 52 -10.17 3.76 -8.58
C GLU A 52 -11.09 3.99 -7.37
N THR A 53 -12.40 4.08 -7.62
CA THR A 53 -13.40 4.21 -6.57
C THR A 53 -13.61 2.88 -5.85
N ASN A 54 -13.73 1.77 -6.59
CA ASN A 54 -13.97 0.44 -6.02
C ASN A 54 -12.82 -0.02 -5.10
N LEU A 55 -11.58 0.40 -5.41
CA LEU A 55 -10.39 0.09 -4.62
C LEU A 55 -10.01 1.19 -3.62
N ASN A 56 -10.86 2.21 -3.44
CA ASN A 56 -10.63 3.35 -2.53
C ASN A 56 -9.26 4.03 -2.75
N LEU A 57 -8.88 4.25 -4.01
CA LEU A 57 -7.62 4.92 -4.36
C LEU A 57 -7.74 6.45 -4.32
N ARG A 58 -8.96 6.98 -4.28
CA ARG A 58 -9.24 8.41 -4.12
C ARG A 58 -9.75 8.72 -2.72
N ASN A 59 -9.36 9.87 -2.20
CA ASN A 59 -9.91 10.43 -0.96
C ASN A 59 -11.27 11.11 -1.21
N GLU A 60 -11.90 11.62 -0.15
CA GLU A 60 -13.19 12.34 -0.23
C GLU A 60 -13.13 13.61 -1.12
N ALA A 61 -11.93 14.18 -1.32
CA ALA A 61 -11.70 15.32 -2.20
C ALA A 61 -11.50 14.92 -3.68
N GLY A 62 -11.52 13.62 -4.00
CA GLY A 62 -11.29 13.10 -5.35
C GLY A 62 -9.82 13.04 -5.77
N GLU A 63 -8.89 13.28 -4.86
CA GLU A 63 -7.45 13.19 -5.09
C GLU A 63 -6.93 11.79 -4.76
N TYR A 64 -5.84 11.36 -5.41
CA TYR A 64 -5.20 10.10 -5.03
C TYR A 64 -4.69 10.15 -3.58
N ASN A 65 -4.94 9.07 -2.85
CA ASN A 65 -4.53 8.94 -1.45
C ASN A 65 -3.19 8.19 -1.30
N LEU A 66 -2.72 8.05 -0.06
CA LEU A 66 -1.47 7.35 0.24
C LEU A 66 -1.53 5.87 -0.15
N LEU A 67 -2.70 5.22 -0.06
CA LEU A 67 -2.86 3.84 -0.54
C LEU A 67 -2.57 3.75 -2.06
N ALA A 68 -3.08 4.68 -2.84
CA ALA A 68 -2.82 4.76 -4.28
C ALA A 68 -1.31 4.94 -4.58
N GLU A 69 -0.60 5.72 -3.77
CA GLU A 69 0.85 5.91 -3.91
C GLU A 69 1.66 4.62 -3.68
N LEU A 70 1.19 3.75 -2.79
CA LEU A 70 1.86 2.49 -2.49
C LEU A 70 1.58 1.42 -3.54
N LEU A 71 0.40 1.45 -4.15
CA LEU A 71 -0.03 0.49 -5.19
C LEU A 71 0.31 0.94 -6.62
N PHE A 72 0.90 2.12 -6.75
CA PHE A 72 1.37 2.67 -8.02
C PHE A 72 2.55 1.88 -8.59
N ASP A 73 2.58 1.73 -9.92
CA ASP A 73 3.57 0.95 -10.67
C ASP A 73 5.04 1.36 -10.39
N LYS A 74 5.32 2.66 -10.18
CA LYS A 74 6.69 3.15 -9.87
C LYS A 74 6.77 3.77 -8.48
N ASN A 75 6.25 3.06 -7.48
CA ASN A 75 6.35 3.52 -6.10
C ASN A 75 7.81 3.57 -5.60
N ASN A 76 8.04 4.34 -4.54
CA ASN A 76 9.37 4.51 -3.93
C ASN A 76 9.70 3.40 -2.90
N ILE A 77 9.03 2.25 -2.94
CA ILE A 77 9.27 1.14 -2.00
C ILE A 77 10.43 0.31 -2.55
N PRO A 78 11.58 0.24 -1.85
CA PRO A 78 12.71 -0.55 -2.33
C PRO A 78 12.39 -2.05 -2.22
N PHE A 79 12.46 -2.76 -3.35
CA PHE A 79 12.39 -4.21 -3.39
C PHE A 79 13.76 -4.78 -3.73
N ILE A 80 14.44 -5.32 -2.71
CA ILE A 80 15.86 -5.69 -2.80
C ILE A 80 15.98 -7.21 -2.76
N PHE A 81 16.54 -7.77 -3.83
CA PHE A 81 16.97 -9.16 -3.86
C PHE A 81 18.47 -9.26 -3.65
N VAL A 82 18.88 -10.17 -2.77
CA VAL A 82 20.30 -10.49 -2.56
C VAL A 82 20.48 -12.00 -2.74
N LYS A 83 21.42 -12.38 -3.60
CA LYS A 83 21.82 -13.77 -3.80
C LYS A 83 23.12 -14.02 -3.04
N PHE A 84 23.10 -14.96 -2.10
CA PHE A 84 24.29 -15.39 -1.36
C PHE A 84 24.82 -16.72 -1.90
N GLN A 85 26.15 -16.89 -1.92
CA GLN A 85 26.77 -18.20 -2.13
C GLN A 85 26.88 -18.91 -0.77
N GLY A 86 25.76 -19.42 -0.28
CA GLY A 86 25.62 -20.03 1.04
C GLY A 86 24.22 -19.78 1.63
N GLN A 87 23.90 -20.35 2.79
CA GLN A 87 22.53 -20.29 3.32
C GLN A 87 22.15 -18.92 3.90
N ASN A 88 23.12 -18.08 4.23
CA ASN A 88 22.86 -16.77 4.81
C ASN A 88 23.95 -15.76 4.42
N LYS A 89 23.71 -14.49 4.77
CA LYS A 89 24.64 -13.37 4.53
C LYS A 89 26.04 -13.60 5.13
N ALA A 90 26.15 -14.36 6.21
CA ALA A 90 27.42 -14.66 6.88
C ALA A 90 28.24 -15.76 6.18
N SER A 91 27.64 -16.50 5.24
CA SER A 91 28.30 -17.62 4.53
C SER A 91 29.23 -17.17 3.39
N ILE A 92 29.35 -15.86 3.13
CA ILE A 92 30.20 -15.25 2.09
C ILE A 92 31.65 -14.99 2.57
N SER A 93 32.03 -15.44 3.78
CA SER A 93 33.41 -15.25 4.25
C SER A 93 34.40 -16.23 3.65
#